data_AF-A0A920KQR9-F1
#
_entry.id   AF-A0A920KQR9-F1
#
_cell.length_a   1.000
_cell.length_b   1.000
_cell.length_c   1.000
_cell.angle_alpha   90.00
_cell.angle_beta   90.00
_cell.angle_gamma   90.00
#
_symmetry.space_group_name_H-M   'P 1'
#
loop_
_entity.id
_entity.type
_entity.pdbx_description
1 polymer ?
#
loop_
_entity_poly.entity_id
_entity_poly.type
_entity_poly.pdbx_seq_one_letter_code
_entity_poly.pdbx_strand_id
1 'polypeptide(L)'
;MQRAIGRIHSLELLEDVISIAHGLNFESISMDYLIGLPGQTVESCEQSIEAIISLGPDWLVCLPFHRRESLFPHQIAVDVQAFASLADRLAMFNQVQTDLVDAGYAGWASMPLSSRTMSWQWRSKRVRCP
;
A
#
# COMPACT_ATOMS: atom_id res chain seq x y z
N MET A 1 9.09 0.94 -3.91
CA MET A 1 10.08 1.74 -3.14
C MET A 1 9.58 3.18 -2.93
N GLN A 2 9.55 3.73 -1.70
CA GLN A 2 9.05 5.09 -1.40
C GLN A 2 10.14 6.17 -1.25
N ARG A 3 11.41 5.81 -1.46
CA ARG A 3 12.58 6.70 -1.29
C ARG A 3 12.46 8.03 -2.04
N ALA A 4 11.88 8.00 -3.24
CA ALA A 4 11.72 9.19 -4.08
C ALA A 4 10.86 10.29 -3.45
N ILE A 5 9.99 9.96 -2.48
CA ILE A 5 9.16 10.93 -1.75
C ILE A 5 9.67 11.19 -0.33
N GLY A 6 10.93 10.81 -0.03
CA GLY A 6 11.54 11.01 1.29
C GLY A 6 11.03 10.07 2.37
N ARG A 7 10.37 8.96 2.01
CA ARG A 7 9.93 7.92 2.95
C ARG A 7 10.79 6.69 2.81
N ILE A 8 11.57 6.39 3.85
CA ILE A 8 12.50 5.27 3.88
C ILE A 8 12.14 4.40 5.07
N HIS A 9 11.59 3.23 4.81
CA HIS A 9 11.43 2.16 5.79
C HIS A 9 12.17 0.95 5.24
N SER A 10 12.96 0.30 6.10
CA SER A 10 13.57 -0.97 5.75
C SER A 10 12.56 -2.10 5.94
N LEU A 11 12.77 -3.23 5.26
CA LEU A 11 11.85 -4.36 5.39
C LEU A 11 11.91 -4.94 6.80
N GLU A 12 13.11 -4.99 7.39
CA GLU A 12 13.35 -5.49 8.74
C GLU A 12 12.58 -4.67 9.79
N LEU A 13 12.52 -3.34 9.62
CA LEU A 13 11.72 -2.49 10.50
C LEU A 13 10.22 -2.81 10.40
N LEU A 14 9.71 -3.11 9.20
CA LEU A 14 8.31 -3.46 9.02
C LEU A 14 8.00 -4.83 9.64
N GLU A 15 8.89 -5.81 9.45
CA GLU A 15 8.81 -7.14 10.07
C GLU A 15 8.77 -7.03 11.60
N ASP A 16 9.67 -6.25 12.20
CA ASP A 16 9.73 -6.03 13.64
C ASP A 16 8.44 -5.42 14.17
N VAL A 17 7.94 -4.35 13.53
CA VAL A 17 6.72 -3.65 13.97
C VAL A 17 5.50 -4.56 13.89
N ILE A 18 5.37 -5.34 12.80
CA ILE A 18 4.24 -6.26 12.61
C ILE A 18 4.33 -7.43 13.59
N SER A 19 5.52 -7.98 13.81
CA SER A 19 5.76 -9.04 14.80
C SER A 19 5.39 -8.59 16.21
N ILE A 20 5.80 -7.38 16.61
CA ILE A 20 5.43 -6.78 17.90
C ILE A 20 3.91 -6.61 18.00
N ALA A 21 3.26 -6.11 16.95
CA ALA A 21 1.81 -5.94 16.95
C ALA A 21 1.06 -7.27 17.11
N HIS A 22 1.52 -8.34 16.45
CA HIS A 22 0.99 -9.68 16.67
C HIS A 22 1.23 -10.18 18.10
N GLY A 23 2.43 -9.95 18.66
CA GLY A 23 2.76 -10.32 20.05
C GLY A 23 1.96 -9.56 21.11
N LEU A 24 1.41 -8.40 20.77
CA LEU A 24 0.53 -7.60 21.61
C LEU A 24 -0.97 -7.85 21.37
N ASN A 25 -1.31 -8.84 20.53
CA ASN A 25 -2.68 -9.22 20.20
C ASN A 25 -3.52 -8.07 19.62
N PHE A 26 -2.94 -7.24 18.75
CA PHE A 26 -3.73 -6.32 17.94
C PHE A 26 -4.76 -7.11 17.10
N GLU A 27 -6.00 -6.62 17.05
CA GLU A 27 -7.09 -7.31 16.34
C GLU A 27 -6.93 -7.32 14.82
N SER A 28 -6.25 -6.30 14.26
CA SER A 28 -6.08 -6.14 12.82
C SER A 28 -4.92 -5.20 12.52
N ILE A 29 -4.12 -5.56 11.51
CA ILE A 29 -3.03 -4.76 10.97
C ILE A 29 -3.36 -4.33 9.55
N SER A 30 -3.40 -3.03 9.31
CA SER A 30 -3.62 -2.45 7.98
C SER A 30 -2.35 -1.83 7.41
N MET A 31 -2.14 -2.00 6.11
CA MET A 31 -1.06 -1.38 5.36
C MET A 31 -1.60 -0.58 4.16
N ASP A 32 -0.89 0.50 3.82
CA ASP A 32 -1.17 1.32 2.65
C ASP A 32 -0.05 1.17 1.61
N TYR A 33 -0.43 0.92 0.36
CA TYR A 33 0.49 0.82 -0.77
C TYR A 33 0.20 1.89 -1.82
N LEU A 34 1.24 2.63 -2.21
CA LEU A 34 1.15 3.70 -3.20
C LEU A 34 1.65 3.21 -4.57
N ILE A 35 0.83 3.42 -5.59
CA ILE A 35 1.10 3.03 -6.99
C ILE A 35 1.42 4.27 -7.84
N GLY A 36 2.40 4.16 -8.72
CA GLY A 36 2.82 5.24 -9.61
C GLY A 36 3.78 6.24 -8.95
N LEU A 37 4.55 5.78 -7.96
CA LEU A 37 5.65 6.56 -7.41
C LEU A 37 6.74 6.78 -8.46
N PRO A 38 7.56 7.84 -8.33
CA PRO A 38 8.66 8.08 -9.26
C PRO A 38 9.63 6.89 -9.31
N GLY A 39 9.97 6.44 -10.52
CA GLY A 39 10.86 5.30 -10.76
C GLY A 39 10.26 3.92 -10.47
N GLN A 40 8.96 3.83 -10.18
CA GLN A 40 8.27 2.55 -10.02
C GLN A 40 8.00 1.91 -11.40
N THR A 41 8.18 0.60 -11.48
CA THR A 41 7.86 -0.25 -12.63
C THR A 41 6.89 -1.36 -12.22
N VAL A 42 6.29 -2.05 -13.20
CA VAL A 42 5.42 -3.22 -12.96
C VAL A 42 6.15 -4.29 -12.14
N GLU A 43 7.37 -4.67 -12.55
CA GLU A 43 8.21 -5.64 -11.84
C GLU A 43 8.52 -5.19 -10.39
N SER A 44 8.83 -3.91 -10.19
CA SER A 44 9.08 -3.39 -8.83
C SER A 44 7.83 -3.40 -7.96
N CYS A 45 6.64 -3.29 -8.57
CA CYS A 45 5.37 -3.39 -7.87
C CYS A 45 5.12 -4.82 -7.40
N GLU A 46 5.29 -5.79 -8.29
CA GLU A 46 5.15 -7.21 -8.01
C GLU A 46 6.04 -7.63 -6.82
N GLN A 47 7.33 -7.30 -6.88
CA GLN A 47 8.28 -7.55 -5.78
C GLN A 47 7.85 -6.88 -4.46
N SER A 48 7.29 -5.68 -4.53
CA SER A 48 6.83 -4.96 -3.33
C SER A 48 5.58 -5.60 -2.74
N ILE A 49 4.65 -6.06 -3.58
CA ILE A 49 3.42 -6.72 -3.15
C ILE A 49 3.72 -8.09 -2.56
N GLU A 50 4.60 -8.88 -3.20
CA GLU A 50 5.06 -10.16 -2.66
C GLU A 50 5.64 -10.00 -1.25
N ALA A 51 6.53 -9.01 -1.06
CA ALA A 51 7.09 -8.69 0.25
C ALA A 51 6.04 -8.20 1.26
N ILE A 52 5.00 -7.47 0.83
CA ILE A 52 3.92 -7.05 1.73
C ILE A 52 3.05 -8.25 2.14
N ILE A 53 2.74 -9.14 1.20
CA ILE A 53 1.94 -10.33 1.47
C ILE A 53 2.66 -11.25 2.46
N SER A 54 3.98 -11.39 2.36
CA SER A 54 4.76 -12.20 3.30
C SER A 54 4.74 -11.67 4.74
N LEU A 55 4.54 -10.36 4.92
CA LEU A 55 4.33 -9.75 6.24
C LEU A 55 2.97 -10.10 6.85
N GLY A 56 2.01 -10.55 6.04
CA GLY A 56 0.69 -11.00 6.47
C GLY A 56 -0.22 -9.93 7.08
N PRO A 57 -0.38 -8.73 6.49
CA PRO A 57 -1.34 -7.75 6.97
C PRO A 57 -2.79 -8.25 6.78
N ASP A 58 -3.68 -7.90 7.71
CA ASP A 58 -5.10 -8.20 7.60
C ASP A 58 -5.78 -7.36 6.51
N TRP A 59 -5.28 -6.16 6.23
CA TRP A 59 -5.87 -5.25 5.24
C TRP A 59 -4.79 -4.54 4.43
N LEU A 60 -4.94 -4.52 3.11
CA LEU A 60 -4.10 -3.72 2.24
C LEU A 60 -4.93 -2.73 1.41
N VAL A 61 -4.56 -1.46 1.47
CA VAL A 61 -5.19 -0.39 0.69
C VAL A 61 -4.22 0.08 -0.39
N CYS A 62 -4.59 -0.11 -1.66
CA CYS A 62 -3.80 0.34 -2.79
C CYS A 62 -4.34 1.67 -3.33
N LEU A 63 -3.49 2.70 -3.40
CA LEU A 63 -3.87 4.05 -3.79
C LEU A 63 -2.94 4.59 -4.88
N PRO A 64 -3.46 5.30 -5.89
CA PRO A 64 -2.63 6.04 -6.82
C PRO A 64 -1.90 7.18 -6.10
N PHE A 65 -0.62 7.36 -6.40
CA PHE A 65 0.14 8.48 -5.89
C PHE A 65 -0.25 9.78 -6.61
N HIS A 66 -0.66 10.76 -5.81
CA HIS A 66 -0.91 12.12 -6.24
C HIS A 66 0.04 13.08 -5.52
N ARG A 67 0.76 13.88 -6.32
CA ARG A 67 1.60 14.95 -5.80
C ARG A 67 0.72 16.04 -5.18
N ARG A 68 0.98 16.41 -3.93
CA ARG A 68 0.23 17.41 -3.16
C ARG A 68 1.20 18.39 -2.52
N GLU A 69 1.91 19.13 -3.36
CA GLU A 69 2.98 20.05 -2.97
C GLU A 69 2.52 21.17 -2.02
N SER A 70 1.25 21.59 -2.11
CA SER A 70 0.67 22.58 -1.19
C SER A 70 0.60 22.10 0.26
N LEU A 71 0.51 20.78 0.49
CA LEU A 71 0.49 20.16 1.81
C LEU A 71 1.83 19.53 2.18
N PHE A 72 2.60 19.11 1.18
CA PHE A 72 3.86 18.43 1.34
C PHE A 72 4.95 19.11 0.51
N PRO A 73 5.55 20.22 1.01
CA PRO A 73 6.50 21.02 0.23
C PRO A 73 7.75 20.24 -0.23
N HIS A 74 8.16 19.20 0.51
CA HIS A 74 9.27 18.33 0.10
C HIS A 74 9.01 17.60 -1.23
N GLN A 75 7.74 17.48 -1.67
CA GLN A 75 7.39 16.89 -2.96
C GLN A 75 7.70 17.80 -4.16
N ILE A 76 8.05 19.08 -3.94
CA ILE A 76 8.48 20.00 -5.00
C ILE A 76 9.79 19.52 -5.64
N ALA A 77 10.68 18.92 -4.83
CA ALA A 77 11.98 18.43 -5.29
C ALA A 77 11.90 17.11 -6.08
N VAL A 78 10.71 16.51 -6.19
CA VAL A 78 10.52 15.26 -6.93
C VAL A 78 10.54 15.55 -8.43
N ASP A 79 11.41 14.85 -9.16
CA ASP A 79 11.48 14.96 -10.62
C ASP A 79 10.17 14.50 -11.27
N VAL A 80 9.57 15.40 -12.04
CA VAL A 80 8.29 15.16 -12.72
C VAL A 80 8.46 14.21 -13.91
N GLN A 81 9.64 14.15 -14.52
CA GLN A 81 9.90 13.23 -15.63
C GLN A 81 10.09 11.79 -15.18
N ALA A 82 10.36 11.57 -13.88
CA ALA A 82 10.48 10.24 -13.30
C ALA A 82 9.12 9.57 -13.02
N PHE A 83 8.00 10.25 -13.25
CA PHE A 83 6.68 9.64 -13.09
C PHE A 83 6.34 8.71 -14.26
N ALA A 84 5.78 7.56 -13.93
CA ALA A 84 5.20 6.63 -14.88
C ALA A 84 4.07 7.29 -15.69
N SER A 85 3.99 6.94 -16.98
CA SER A 85 2.91 7.38 -17.86
C SER A 85 1.55 6.86 -17.37
N LEU A 86 0.45 7.41 -17.88
CA LEU A 86 -0.89 6.90 -17.52
C LEU A 86 -1.05 5.42 -17.88
N ALA A 87 -0.53 5.01 -19.03
CA ALA A 87 -0.58 3.61 -19.48
C ALA A 87 0.19 2.69 -18.51
N ASP A 88 1.39 3.11 -18.10
CA ASP A 88 2.22 2.34 -17.16
C ASP A 88 1.59 2.26 -15.77
N ARG A 89 0.97 3.36 -15.30
CA ARG A 89 0.23 3.37 -14.03
C ARG A 89 -0.94 2.39 -14.04
N LEU A 90 -1.67 2.30 -15.16
CA LEU A 90 -2.76 1.33 -15.32
C LEU A 90 -2.21 -0.10 -15.37
N ALA A 91 -1.10 -0.33 -16.06
CA ALA A 91 -0.44 -1.64 -16.08
C ALA A 91 0.00 -2.07 -14.68
N MET A 92 0.65 -1.18 -13.91
CA MET A 92 1.01 -1.43 -12.52
C MET A 92 -0.20 -1.73 -11.64
N PHE A 93 -1.27 -0.96 -11.80
CA PHE A 93 -2.51 -1.18 -11.03
C PHE A 93 -3.11 -2.56 -11.33
N ASN A 94 -3.22 -2.93 -12.60
CA ASN A 94 -3.75 -4.24 -12.99
C ASN A 94 -2.89 -5.38 -12.46
N GLN A 95 -1.56 -5.26 -12.52
CA GLN A 95 -0.66 -6.28 -11.99
C GLN A 95 -0.86 -6.45 -10.48
N VAL A 96 -0.80 -5.35 -9.72
CA VAL A 96 -1.02 -5.35 -8.26
C VAL A 96 -2.38 -5.97 -7.92
N GLN A 97 -3.41 -5.67 -8.69
CA GLN A 97 -4.73 -6.24 -8.48
C GLN A 97 -4.74 -7.76 -8.68
N THR A 98 -4.10 -8.25 -9.74
CA THR A 98 -3.95 -9.70 -9.99
C THR A 98 -3.19 -10.37 -8.85
N ASP A 99 -2.04 -9.84 -8.46
CA ASP A 99 -1.19 -10.41 -7.40
C ASP A 99 -1.96 -10.54 -6.08
N LEU A 100 -2.75 -9.53 -5.72
CA LEU A 100 -3.54 -9.53 -4.50
C LEU A 100 -4.71 -10.52 -4.55
N VAL A 101 -5.37 -10.64 -5.69
CA VAL A 101 -6.44 -11.63 -5.88
C VAL A 101 -5.88 -13.05 -5.77
N ASP A 102 -4.73 -13.31 -6.39
CA ASP A 102 -4.07 -14.61 -6.35
C ASP A 102 -3.58 -14.96 -4.94
N ALA A 103 -3.15 -13.96 -4.17
CA ALA A 103 -2.82 -14.09 -2.75
C ALA A 103 -4.05 -14.22 -1.82
N GLY A 104 -5.26 -14.18 -2.39
CA GLY A 104 -6.51 -14.39 -1.67
C GLY A 104 -7.07 -13.13 -1.01
N TYR A 105 -6.65 -11.94 -1.41
CA TYR A 105 -7.30 -10.69 -1.01
C TYR A 105 -8.41 -10.30 -2.01
N ALA A 106 -9.58 -9.90 -1.52
CA ALA A 106 -10.73 -9.53 -2.35
C ALA A 106 -11.13 -8.05 -2.18
N GLY A 107 -11.39 -7.37 -3.30
CA GLY A 107 -11.94 -6.00 -3.35
C GLY A 107 -10.93 -4.89 -3.67
N TRP A 108 -11.45 -3.68 -3.91
CA TRP A 108 -10.67 -2.47 -4.21
C TRP A 108 -9.92 -1.89 -2.99
N ALA A 109 -10.30 -2.33 -1.79
CA ALA A 109 -9.51 -2.33 -0.58
C ALA A 109 -9.46 -3.80 -0.16
N SER A 110 -8.31 -4.44 -0.31
CA SER A 110 -8.24 -5.89 -0.48
C SER A 110 -8.19 -6.55 0.92
N MET A 111 -9.19 -7.39 1.21
CA MET A 111 -9.34 -8.16 2.46
C MET A 111 -9.07 -9.65 2.23
N PRO A 112 -8.41 -10.38 3.13
CA PRO A 112 -8.20 -11.82 2.99
C PRO A 112 -9.53 -12.58 2.99
N LEU A 113 -9.72 -13.46 2.00
CA LEU A 113 -10.95 -14.22 1.72
C LEU A 113 -11.42 -15.12 2.87
N SER A 114 -10.54 -15.43 3.83
CA SER A 114 -10.83 -16.25 5.00
C SER A 114 -11.71 -15.55 6.05
N SER A 115 -11.83 -14.23 6.01
CA SER A 115 -12.55 -13.42 7.01
C SER A 115 -14.07 -13.32 6.79
N ARG A 116 -14.73 -14.40 6.33
CA ARG A 116 -16.18 -14.47 6.06
C ARG A 116 -17.06 -14.61 7.30
N THR A 117 -16.99 -13.69 8.24
CA THR A 117 -18.09 -13.49 9.20
C THR A 117 -18.70 -12.11 8.98
N MET A 118 -19.84 -12.10 8.29
CA MET A 118 -20.63 -10.93 7.91
C MET A 118 -21.06 -10.09 9.12
N SER A 119 -20.68 -8.81 9.14
CA SER A 119 -21.61 -7.67 9.29
C SER A 119 -20.81 -6.35 9.26
N TRP A 120 -21.49 -5.27 8.88
CA TRP A 120 -21.04 -3.85 8.89
C TRP A 120 -20.34 -3.40 7.61
N GLN A 121 -21.08 -2.80 6.67
CA GLN A 121 -21.36 -1.35 6.63
C GLN A 121 -20.10 -0.53 6.90
N TRP A 122 -19.67 0.22 5.88
CA TRP A 122 -18.96 1.50 5.99
C TRP A 122 -19.26 2.23 7.31
N ARG A 123 -18.51 1.93 8.38
CA ARG A 123 -18.55 2.66 9.64
C ARG A 123 -17.26 3.45 9.74
N SER A 124 -17.32 4.63 9.12
CA SER A 124 -17.13 5.88 9.86
C SER A 124 -16.19 5.83 11.08
N LYS A 125 -14.90 5.59 10.87
CA LYS A 125 -13.85 6.15 11.73
C LYS A 125 -12.69 6.59 10.85
N ARG A 126 -12.96 7.62 10.03
CA ARG A 126 -11.92 8.64 9.82
C ARG A 126 -11.61 9.17 11.21
N VAL A 127 -10.46 8.81 11.76
CA VAL A 127 -9.84 9.63 12.79
C VAL A 127 -9.67 11.00 12.15
N ARG A 128 -10.60 11.89 12.45
CA ARG A 128 -10.48 13.32 12.21
C ARG A 128 -9.59 13.81 13.36
N CYS A 129 -8.29 13.82 13.14
CA CYS A 129 -7.42 14.69 13.94
C CYS A 129 -7.70 16.14 13.53
N PRO A 130 -7.60 17.11 14.46
CA PRO A 130 -8.09 18.49 14.31
C PRO A 130 -7.60 19.19 13.04
#